data_AF-A0A2N0KR47-F1
#
_entry.id   AF-A0A2N0KR47-F1
#
_cell.length_a   1.000
_cell.length_b   1.000
_cell.length_c   1.000
_cell.angle_alpha   90.00
_cell.angle_beta   90.00
_cell.angle_gamma   90.00
#
_symmetry.space_group_name_H-M   'P 1'
#
loop_
_entity.id
_entity.type
_entity.pdbx_description
1 polymer ?
#
loop_
_entity_poly.entity_id
_entity_poly.type
_entity_poly.pdbx_seq_one_letter_code
_entity_poly.pdbx_strand_id
1 'polypeptide(L)'
;MERIFALFIRAGLAAIFGFMFGTMFMIGTFWVIPPAIIPPMWVLSLSVGFGCGLAAFICFLKPEAKISINVLTFFVASLSGILGGYLGSILADPEGVRNVRLVASSITSPDVAPFVYMGTFLSTAFTSAWYAYRLWLYNED
;
A
#
# COMPACT_ATOMS: atom_id res chain seq x y z
N MET A 1 0.52 14.12 -24.14
CA MET A 1 -0.68 14.44 -23.34
C MET A 1 -1.37 13.18 -22.85
N GLU A 2 -1.71 12.23 -23.74
CA GLU A 2 -2.40 10.97 -23.40
C GLU A 2 -1.68 10.11 -22.36
N ARG A 3 -0.35 9.93 -22.49
CA ARG A 3 0.47 9.15 -21.54
C ARG A 3 0.46 9.70 -20.10
N ILE A 4 0.45 11.03 -19.97
CA ILE A 4 0.38 11.72 -18.67
C ILE A 4 -1.02 11.56 -18.06
N PHE A 5 -2.06 11.64 -18.88
CA PHE A 5 -3.43 11.41 -18.44
C PHE A 5 -3.63 9.96 -17.96
N ALA A 6 -3.07 8.98 -18.67
CA ALA A 6 -3.08 7.58 -18.25
C ALA A 6 -2.35 7.35 -16.91
N LEU A 7 -1.23 8.05 -16.67
CA LEU A 7 -0.55 8.04 -15.37
C LEU A 7 -1.48 8.53 -14.26
N PHE A 8 -2.19 9.66 -14.45
CA PHE A 8 -3.12 10.19 -13.45
C PHE A 8 -4.30 9.26 -13.17
N ILE A 9 -4.87 8.63 -14.20
CA ILE A 9 -5.96 7.65 -14.02
C ILE A 9 -5.44 6.46 -13.20
N ARG A 10 -4.28 5.90 -13.55
CA ARG A 10 -3.69 4.76 -12.83
C ARG A 10 -3.35 5.13 -11.38
N ALA A 11 -2.83 6.33 -11.15
CA ALA A 11 -2.55 6.83 -9.81
C ALA A 11 -3.84 7.02 -8.99
N GLY A 12 -4.90 7.58 -9.58
CA GLY A 12 -6.21 7.73 -8.94
C GLY A 12 -6.84 6.38 -8.58
N LEU A 13 -6.79 5.41 -9.51
CA LEU A 13 -7.26 4.04 -9.26
C LEU A 13 -6.40 3.34 -8.20
N ALA A 14 -5.08 3.50 -8.24
CA ALA A 14 -4.17 2.95 -7.23
C ALA A 14 -4.45 3.49 -5.84
N ALA A 15 -4.81 4.78 -5.71
CA ALA A 15 -5.23 5.34 -4.44
C ALA A 15 -6.53 4.68 -3.93
N ILE A 16 -7.57 4.62 -4.77
CA ILE A 16 -8.87 4.03 -4.39
C ILE A 16 -8.71 2.55 -4.01
N PHE A 17 -8.06 1.77 -4.86
CA PHE A 17 -7.83 0.34 -4.60
C PHE A 17 -6.86 0.12 -3.45
N GLY A 18 -5.90 1.01 -3.22
CA GLY A 18 -5.00 0.96 -2.09
C GLY A 18 -5.73 1.01 -0.75
N PHE A 19 -6.73 1.90 -0.61
CA PHE A 19 -7.59 1.93 0.57
C PHE A 19 -8.39 0.64 0.73
N MET A 20 -8.99 0.14 -0.35
CA MET A 20 -9.79 -1.08 -0.32
C MET A 20 -8.95 -2.30 0.07
N PHE A 21 -7.83 -2.53 -0.61
CA PHE A 21 -6.96 -3.68 -0.38
C PHE A 21 -6.25 -3.58 0.97
N GLY A 22 -5.77 -2.40 1.36
CA GLY A 22 -5.17 -2.19 2.69
C GLY A 22 -6.17 -2.55 3.81
N THR A 23 -7.42 -2.13 3.68
CA THR A 23 -8.48 -2.47 4.64
C THR A 23 -8.80 -3.97 4.64
N MET A 24 -8.88 -4.61 3.46
CA MET A 24 -9.11 -6.06 3.36
C MET A 24 -7.97 -6.86 4.02
N PHE A 25 -6.72 -6.48 3.79
CA PHE A 25 -5.56 -7.13 4.42
C PHE A 25 -5.55 -6.91 5.93
N MET A 26 -5.98 -5.75 6.40
CA MET A 26 -6.15 -5.50 7.82
C MET A 26 -7.17 -6.47 8.44
N ILE A 27 -8.36 -6.58 7.85
CA ILE A 27 -9.42 -7.49 8.31
C ILE A 27 -8.91 -8.94 8.28
N GLY A 28 -8.24 -9.34 7.20
CA GLY A 28 -7.64 -10.66 7.07
C GLY A 28 -6.58 -10.95 8.13
N THR A 29 -5.78 -9.97 8.51
CA THR A 29 -4.75 -10.12 9.56
C THR A 29 -5.38 -10.43 10.91
N PHE A 30 -6.48 -9.78 11.26
CA PHE A 30 -7.23 -10.07 12.48
C PHE A 30 -8.00 -11.40 12.43
N TRP A 31 -8.34 -11.89 11.24
CA TRP A 31 -8.96 -13.21 11.07
C TRP A 31 -7.97 -14.37 11.22
N VAL A 32 -6.73 -14.20 10.75
CA VAL A 32 -5.71 -15.24 10.76
C VAL A 32 -5.02 -15.35 12.13
N ILE A 33 -4.85 -14.22 12.83
CA ILE A 33 -4.20 -14.20 14.14
C ILE A 33 -5.27 -14.48 15.22
N PRO A 34 -5.10 -15.52 16.07
CA PRO A 34 -6.09 -15.87 17.08
C PRO A 34 -6.47 -14.66 17.95
N PRO A 35 -7.75 -14.46 18.31
CA PRO A 35 -8.18 -13.31 19.13
C PRO A 35 -7.49 -13.21 20.51
N ALA A 36 -6.92 -14.32 20.99
CA ALA A 36 -6.13 -14.39 22.21
C ALA A 36 -4.73 -13.78 22.06
N ILE A 37 -4.22 -13.64 20.83
CA ILE A 37 -2.93 -13.07 20.48
C ILE A 37 -3.20 -11.76 19.74
N ILE A 38 -2.96 -10.64 20.40
CA ILE A 38 -3.06 -9.35 19.72
C ILE A 38 -1.89 -9.25 18.72
N PRO A 39 -2.13 -9.05 17.40
CA PRO A 39 -1.06 -8.90 16.44
C PRO A 39 -0.12 -7.78 16.89
N PRO A 40 1.21 -7.95 16.88
CA PRO A 40 2.08 -6.82 17.13
C PRO A 40 1.91 -5.80 15.99
N MET A 41 1.95 -4.49 16.32
CA MET A 41 1.67 -3.40 15.38
C MET A 41 2.46 -3.48 14.08
N TRP A 42 3.70 -3.93 14.16
CA TRP A 42 4.56 -4.09 13.00
C TRP A 42 4.02 -5.17 12.03
N VAL A 43 3.46 -6.29 12.51
CA VAL A 43 2.85 -7.31 11.63
C VAL A 43 1.63 -6.76 10.90
N LEU A 44 0.77 -6.04 11.63
CA LEU A 44 -0.41 -5.40 11.05
C LEU A 44 0.01 -4.40 9.98
N SER A 45 0.98 -3.55 10.31
CA SER A 45 1.56 -2.53 9.44
C SER A 45 2.17 -3.12 8.16
N LEU A 46 2.95 -4.20 8.27
CA LEU A 46 3.54 -4.89 7.12
C LEU A 46 2.46 -5.49 6.21
N SER A 47 1.46 -6.16 6.80
CA SER A 47 0.37 -6.80 6.05
C SER A 47 -0.47 -5.78 5.29
N VAL A 48 -0.89 -4.70 5.96
CA VAL A 48 -1.67 -3.61 5.37
C VAL A 48 -0.86 -2.90 4.30
N GLY A 49 0.39 -2.55 4.59
CA GLY A 49 1.30 -1.91 3.64
C GLY A 49 1.52 -2.76 2.39
N PHE A 50 1.68 -4.08 2.56
CA PHE A 50 1.76 -5.01 1.44
C PHE A 50 0.48 -5.05 0.61
N GLY A 51 -0.69 -5.07 1.24
CA GLY A 51 -1.99 -4.98 0.58
C GLY A 51 -2.14 -3.69 -0.26
N CYS A 52 -1.76 -2.54 0.30
CA CYS A 52 -1.73 -1.26 -0.43
C CYS A 52 -0.74 -1.28 -1.61
N GLY A 53 0.40 -1.94 -1.44
CA GLY A 53 1.39 -2.15 -2.49
C GLY A 53 0.89 -3.04 -3.63
N LEU A 54 0.19 -4.13 -3.31
CA LEU A 54 -0.43 -5.01 -4.30
C LEU A 54 -1.47 -4.29 -5.16
N ALA A 55 -2.29 -3.44 -4.56
CA ALA A 55 -3.25 -2.62 -5.32
C ALA A 55 -2.55 -1.69 -6.31
N ALA A 56 -1.48 -1.01 -5.87
CA ALA A 56 -0.68 -0.17 -6.76
C ALA A 56 -0.05 -1.01 -7.89
N PHE A 57 0.52 -2.18 -7.58
CA PHE A 57 1.06 -3.09 -8.59
C PHE A 57 0.00 -3.46 -9.65
N ILE A 58 -1.21 -3.83 -9.25
CA ILE A 58 -2.30 -4.20 -10.18
C ILE A 58 -2.63 -3.03 -11.11
N CYS A 59 -2.69 -1.79 -10.61
CA CYS A 59 -2.98 -0.61 -11.43
C CYS A 59 -1.87 -0.25 -12.42
N PHE A 60 -0.62 -0.58 -12.10
CA PHE A 60 0.56 -0.25 -12.91
C PHE A 60 1.16 -1.44 -13.68
N LEU A 61 0.55 -2.62 -13.56
CA LEU A 61 0.90 -3.81 -14.32
C LEU A 61 0.68 -3.56 -15.81
N LYS A 62 1.67 -3.92 -16.62
CA LYS A 62 1.57 -3.93 -18.09
C LYS A 62 1.88 -5.37 -18.55
N PRO A 63 0.85 -6.20 -18.85
CA PRO A 63 1.04 -7.61 -19.18
C PRO A 63 1.95 -7.84 -20.39
N GLU A 64 1.97 -6.88 -21.32
CA GLU A 64 2.78 -6.89 -22.54
C GLU A 64 4.26 -6.53 -22.30
N ALA A 65 4.58 -5.93 -21.15
CA ALA A 65 5.95 -5.58 -20.81
C ALA A 65 6.77 -6.83 -20.47
N LYS A 66 8.10 -6.72 -20.61
CA LYS A 66 9.03 -7.77 -20.19
C LYS A 66 8.77 -8.13 -18.72
N ILE A 67 8.84 -9.42 -18.39
CA ILE A 67 8.63 -9.92 -17.02
C ILE A 67 9.49 -9.17 -15.99
N SER A 68 10.74 -8.85 -16.33
CA SER A 68 11.63 -8.08 -15.44
C SER A 68 11.07 -6.71 -15.04
N ILE A 69 10.35 -6.02 -15.94
CA ILE A 69 9.70 -4.74 -15.67
C ILE A 69 8.53 -4.92 -14.69
N ASN A 70 7.72 -5.95 -14.90
CA ASN A 70 6.58 -6.25 -14.02
C ASN A 70 7.06 -6.70 -12.63
N VAL A 71 8.12 -7.51 -12.56
CA VAL A 71 8.75 -7.91 -11.29
C VAL A 71 9.32 -6.70 -10.56
N LEU A 72 10.01 -5.79 -11.25
CA LEU A 72 10.51 -4.56 -10.64
C LEU A 72 9.36 -3.66 -10.17
N THR A 73 8.28 -3.54 -10.95
CA THR A 73 7.07 -2.80 -10.56
C THR A 73 6.44 -3.38 -9.30
N PHE A 74 6.36 -4.71 -9.20
CA PHE A 74 5.90 -5.40 -8.00
C PHE A 74 6.78 -5.05 -6.79
N PHE A 75 8.11 -5.17 -6.92
CA PHE A 75 9.02 -4.84 -5.81
C PHE A 75 8.90 -3.38 -5.38
N VAL A 76 8.87 -2.44 -6.33
CA VAL A 76 8.71 -1.01 -6.03
C VAL A 76 7.40 -0.78 -5.28
N ALA A 77 6.28 -1.31 -5.77
CA ALA A 77 4.97 -1.12 -5.18
C ALA A 77 4.84 -1.77 -3.79
N SER A 78 5.30 -3.01 -3.64
CA SER A 78 5.23 -3.74 -2.37
C SER A 78 6.16 -3.16 -1.32
N LEU A 79 7.42 -2.84 -1.65
CA LEU A 79 8.37 -2.28 -0.68
C LEU A 79 7.97 -0.87 -0.24
N SER A 80 7.52 -0.02 -1.16
CA SER A 80 7.03 1.32 -0.80
C SER A 80 5.73 1.28 -0.01
N GLY A 81 4.82 0.34 -0.32
CA GLY A 81 3.62 0.09 0.48
C GLY A 81 3.95 -0.39 1.89
N ILE A 82 4.87 -1.35 2.04
CA ILE A 82 5.38 -1.83 3.33
C ILE A 82 6.01 -0.68 4.13
N LEU A 83 6.87 0.11 3.50
CA LEU A 83 7.48 1.29 4.12
C LEU A 83 6.42 2.31 4.57
N GLY A 84 5.37 2.52 3.76
CA GLY A 84 4.26 3.40 4.08
C GLY A 84 3.43 2.88 5.25
N GLY A 85 3.12 1.58 5.27
CA GLY A 85 2.48 0.95 6.41
C GLY A 85 3.31 1.12 7.69
N TYR A 86 4.64 0.97 7.60
CA TYR A 86 5.55 1.14 8.73
C TYR A 86 5.58 2.59 9.23
N LEU A 87 5.70 3.57 8.34
CA LEU A 87 5.63 4.98 8.72
C LEU A 87 4.26 5.36 9.31
N GLY A 88 3.18 4.79 8.77
CA GLY A 88 1.84 4.91 9.34
C GLY A 88 1.75 4.37 10.77
N SER A 89 2.54 3.35 11.12
CA SER A 89 2.60 2.82 12.49
C SER A 89 3.20 3.77 13.50
N ILE A 90 4.25 4.49 13.09
CA ILE A 90 4.88 5.52 13.92
C ILE A 90 3.91 6.68 14.15
N LEU A 91 3.08 7.01 13.16
CA LEU A 91 2.09 8.09 13.26
C LEU A 91 0.87 7.73 14.10
N ALA A 92 0.47 6.46 14.09
CA ALA A 92 -0.67 5.97 14.87
C ALA A 92 -0.35 5.80 16.37
N ASP A 93 0.91 5.49 16.70
CA ASP A 93 1.40 5.35 18.07
C ASP A 93 2.77 6.05 18.27
N PRO A 94 2.78 7.40 18.30
CA PRO A 94 4.03 8.17 18.43
C PRO A 94 4.72 7.99 19.78
N GLU A 95 3.98 7.55 20.80
CA GLU A 95 4.51 7.34 22.16
C GLU A 95 4.98 5.89 22.39
N GLY A 96 4.63 4.95 21.52
CA GLY A 96 5.00 3.54 21.62
C GLY A 96 4.33 2.79 22.78
N VAL A 97 3.27 3.37 23.36
CA VAL A 97 2.56 2.85 24.54
C VAL A 97 1.09 2.54 24.21
N ARG A 98 0.60 2.85 23.01
CA ARG A 98 -0.81 2.63 22.69
C ARG A 98 -1.10 1.14 22.51
N ASN A 99 -2.13 0.71 23.20
CA ASN A 99 -2.65 -0.64 23.08
C ASN A 99 -3.22 -0.85 21.67
N VAL A 100 -2.63 -1.79 20.94
CA VAL A 100 -3.13 -2.33 19.66
C VAL A 100 -4.60 -2.74 19.73
N ARG A 101 -5.12 -3.03 20.94
CA ARG A 101 -6.54 -3.27 21.20
C ARG A 101 -7.46 -2.12 20.78
N LEU A 102 -7.02 -0.86 20.87
CA LEU A 102 -7.80 0.29 20.40
C LEU A 102 -7.81 0.37 18.86
N VAL A 103 -6.69 0.04 18.21
CA VAL A 103 -6.58 -0.11 16.75
C VAL A 103 -7.43 -1.28 16.24
N ALA A 104 -7.45 -2.39 16.97
CA ALA A 104 -8.17 -3.62 16.64
C ALA A 104 -9.68 -3.59 16.98
N SER A 105 -10.12 -2.66 17.84
CA SER A 105 -11.51 -2.58 18.29
C SER A 105 -12.48 -2.08 17.21
N SER A 106 -11.99 -1.35 16.21
CA SER A 106 -12.81 -0.88 15.10
C SER A 106 -11.98 -0.55 13.87
N ILE A 107 -12.47 -0.95 12.70
CA ILE A 107 -11.94 -0.55 11.38
C ILE A 107 -12.07 0.97 11.16
N THR A 108 -13.00 1.61 11.86
CA THR A 108 -13.18 3.07 11.87
C THR A 108 -12.36 3.78 12.94
N SER A 109 -11.51 3.05 13.66
CA SER A 109 -10.60 3.64 14.64
C SER A 109 -9.73 4.70 13.95
N PRO A 110 -9.62 5.92 14.50
CA PRO A 110 -8.70 6.95 14.00
C PRO A 110 -7.27 6.45 13.90
N ASP A 111 -6.92 5.42 14.68
CA ASP A 111 -5.59 4.86 14.74
C ASP A 111 -5.31 3.94 13.54
N VAL A 112 -6.33 3.32 12.92
CA VAL A 112 -6.19 2.45 11.74
C VAL A 112 -5.94 3.25 10.45
N ALA A 113 -6.54 4.42 10.36
CA ALA A 113 -6.48 5.27 9.19
C ALA A 113 -5.01 5.56 8.75
N PRO A 114 -4.09 6.01 9.63
CA PRO A 114 -2.71 6.31 9.28
C PRO A 114 -1.95 5.20 8.53
N PHE A 115 -2.14 3.92 8.87
CA PHE A 115 -1.48 2.80 8.19
C PHE A 115 -1.87 2.70 6.73
N VAL A 116 -3.20 2.71 6.49
CA VAL A 116 -3.76 2.54 5.16
C VAL A 116 -3.49 3.78 4.32
N TYR A 117 -3.61 4.99 4.91
CA TYR A 117 -3.30 6.25 4.24
C TYR A 117 -1.84 6.29 3.79
N MET A 118 -0.88 6.03 4.70
CA MET A 118 0.55 6.10 4.36
C MET A 118 0.99 4.98 3.43
N GLY A 119 0.50 3.76 3.65
CA GLY A 119 0.74 2.63 2.75
C GLY A 119 0.27 2.93 1.32
N THR A 120 -0.95 3.45 1.18
CA THR A 120 -1.56 3.81 -0.11
C THR A 120 -0.84 4.98 -0.76
N PHE A 121 -0.51 6.02 0.00
CA PHE A 121 0.15 7.21 -0.52
C PHE A 121 1.54 6.90 -1.05
N LEU A 122 2.38 6.22 -0.26
CA LEU A 122 3.73 5.88 -0.69
C LEU A 122 3.71 4.85 -1.83
N SER A 123 2.90 3.79 -1.74
CA SER A 123 2.82 2.83 -2.84
C SER A 123 2.39 3.49 -4.15
N THR A 124 1.41 4.39 -4.10
CA THR A 124 0.94 5.13 -5.28
C THR A 124 2.01 6.07 -5.79
N ALA A 125 2.65 6.88 -4.94
CA ALA A 125 3.65 7.86 -5.34
C ALA A 125 4.89 7.19 -5.97
N PHE A 126 5.47 6.19 -5.31
CA PHE A 126 6.65 5.50 -5.81
C PHE A 126 6.38 4.70 -7.08
N THR A 127 5.23 4.02 -7.16
CA THR A 127 4.87 3.26 -8.38
C THR A 127 4.54 4.20 -9.54
N SER A 128 3.94 5.36 -9.26
CA SER A 128 3.70 6.43 -10.25
C SER A 128 5.01 7.01 -10.77
N ALA A 129 5.96 7.30 -9.87
CA ALA A 129 7.29 7.79 -10.25
C ALA A 129 8.04 6.76 -11.11
N TRP A 130 7.97 5.48 -10.72
CA TRP A 130 8.52 4.38 -11.52
C TRP A 130 7.87 4.29 -12.89
N TYR A 131 6.53 4.40 -12.97
CA TYR A 131 5.83 4.40 -14.26
C TYR A 131 6.21 5.61 -15.13
N ALA A 132 6.31 6.81 -14.54
CA ALA A 132 6.75 8.00 -15.24
C ALA A 132 8.18 7.85 -15.79
N TYR A 133 9.08 7.24 -15.03
CA TYR A 133 10.43 6.91 -15.50
C TYR A 133 10.39 5.93 -16.68
N ARG A 134 9.53 4.90 -16.64
CA ARG A 134 9.36 3.96 -17.77
C ARG A 134 8.82 4.63 -19.01
N LEU A 135 7.81 5.51 -18.86
CA LEU A 135 7.27 6.29 -19.97
C LEU A 135 8.36 7.13 -20.66
N TRP A 136 9.27 7.71 -19.87
CA TRP A 136 10.37 8.52 -20.38
C TRP A 136 11.48 7.69 -21.03
N LEU A 137 11.96 6.65 -20.35
CA LEU A 137 13.11 5.86 -20.80
C LEU A 137 12.77 4.94 -21.98
N TYR A 138 11.61 4.28 -21.92
CA TYR A 138 11.22 3.27 -22.90
C TYR A 138 10.26 3.78 -23.97
N ASN A 139 9.88 5.07 -23.91
CA ASN A 139 8.87 5.66 -24.79
C ASN A 139 7.59 4.83 -24.86
N GLU A 140 7.21 4.17 -23.76
CA GLU A 140 6.00 3.37 -23.67
C GLU A 140 4.78 4.20 -24.11
N ASP A 141 4.10 3.74 -25.17
CA ASP A 141 2.77 4.19 -25.57
C ASP A 141 1.70 3.75 -24.54
#